data_AF-A0A9X0A6A3-F1
#
_entry.id   AF-A0A9X0A6A3-F1
#
_cell.length_a   1.000
_cell.length_b   1.000
_cell.length_c   1.000
_cell.angle_alpha   90.00
_cell.angle_beta   90.00
_cell.angle_gamma   90.00
#
_symmetry.space_group_name_H-M   'P 1'
#
loop_
_entity.id
_entity.type
_entity.pdbx_description
1 polymer ?
#
loop_
_entity_poly.entity_id
_entity_poly.type
_entity_poly.pdbx_seq_one_letter_code
_entity_poly.pdbx_strand_id
1 'polypeptide(L)'
;MSQVDQDPMRTTNTSIWTNNSFISATYWGHWYQNSPAEEAPGGPKRTRSDSPATRKRGLVSVDYSQGSKAKEASSGSSFLISMNDFTLLRVIGRGSYAKVLLVELKKNKRIYAMKVVKKELVNDDEDIDWVQTEKHVFEQASNHPFLVGLHSCFQTSSRLFFVIEFVSGGDLMYHMQRQRRLPEDHARFYSAEISCALNFLHERGVIYRDLKLDNVLLDSDGHVKLTDYGMCKEGLRPGDTTSTFCGTPNYIAPEILRGEDYGISVDWWALGVLMFEMLAGRSPFDVVGSAENPDQNTEDYLFQVILEKPIRIPRSLSVKAASILKGFLNKNPIERLGCHPQTGFADITSHVFSGQLTGNS
;
A
#
# COMPACT_ATOMS: atom_id res chain seq x y z
N MET A 1 -29.19 4.68 -5.33
CA MET A 1 -28.76 5.57 -6.43
C MET A 1 -28.19 6.84 -5.80
N SER A 2 -26.91 6.83 -5.46
CA SER A 2 -26.13 8.00 -5.09
C SER A 2 -25.06 8.17 -6.18
N GLN A 3 -25.03 9.33 -6.82
CA GLN A 3 -24.07 9.66 -7.87
C GLN A 3 -22.69 9.81 -7.24
N VAL A 4 -21.77 8.94 -7.65
CA VAL A 4 -20.34 9.11 -7.38
C VAL A 4 -19.83 10.16 -8.37
N ASP A 5 -19.48 11.34 -7.89
CA ASP A 5 -18.81 12.39 -8.67
C ASP A 5 -17.47 11.86 -9.19
N GLN A 6 -17.42 11.47 -10.47
CA GLN A 6 -16.18 11.13 -11.16
C GLN A 6 -15.45 12.43 -11.56
N ASP A 7 -14.26 12.65 -10.99
CA ASP A 7 -13.39 13.77 -11.34
C ASP A 7 -12.81 13.57 -12.75
N PRO A 8 -13.06 14.46 -13.73
CA PRO A 8 -12.84 14.19 -15.16
C PRO A 8 -11.38 14.30 -15.65
N MET A 9 -10.36 14.28 -14.77
CA MET A 9 -8.94 14.46 -15.15
C MET A 9 -8.01 13.41 -14.52
N ARG A 10 -8.24 12.12 -14.82
CA ARG A 10 -7.22 11.07 -14.66
C ARG A 10 -6.32 11.08 -15.90
N THR A 11 -5.06 11.46 -15.75
CA THR A 11 -4.06 11.39 -16.83
C THR A 11 -2.93 10.43 -16.46
N THR A 12 -2.79 9.33 -17.20
CA THR A 12 -1.69 8.37 -17.08
C THR A 12 -0.87 8.40 -18.37
N ASN A 13 0.44 8.67 -18.27
CA ASN A 13 1.36 8.65 -19.41
C ASN A 13 2.39 7.52 -19.24
N THR A 14 2.73 6.81 -20.31
CA THR A 14 3.13 5.37 -20.29
C THR A 14 4.55 5.02 -20.72
N SER A 15 5.46 5.95 -21.01
CA SER A 15 6.73 5.56 -21.66
C SER A 15 7.97 6.11 -20.97
N ILE A 16 8.61 5.39 -20.05
CA ILE A 16 9.97 5.75 -19.63
C ILE A 16 10.79 4.66 -18.87
N TRP A 17 11.93 4.25 -19.48
CA TRP A 17 13.23 3.78 -18.90
C TRP A 17 13.60 2.28 -18.89
N THR A 18 14.92 2.03 -19.07
CA THR A 18 15.67 0.75 -19.13
C THR A 18 17.04 0.85 -18.41
N ASN A 19 17.47 -0.26 -17.80
CA ASN A 19 18.81 -0.82 -17.45
C ASN A 19 19.43 -0.72 -16.02
N ASN A 20 19.47 -1.92 -15.36
CA ASN A 20 20.39 -2.63 -14.39
C ASN A 20 21.21 -1.91 -13.27
N SER A 21 21.28 -2.26 -11.95
CA SER A 21 21.28 -3.55 -11.15
C SER A 21 20.83 -3.48 -9.63
N PHE A 22 20.25 -4.59 -9.13
CA PHE A 22 19.60 -5.06 -7.85
C PHE A 22 19.65 -4.31 -6.50
N ILE A 23 18.50 -4.21 -5.79
CA ILE A 23 18.37 -4.09 -4.32
C ILE A 23 17.17 -4.87 -3.72
N SER A 24 17.37 -5.50 -2.54
CA SER A 24 16.39 -6.31 -1.78
C SER A 24 15.28 -5.50 -1.10
N ALA A 25 14.04 -6.00 -1.19
CA ALA A 25 12.80 -5.39 -0.73
C ALA A 25 12.46 -5.63 0.75
N THR A 26 13.24 -5.05 1.68
CA THR A 26 12.89 -5.03 3.12
C THR A 26 12.84 -3.60 3.65
N TYR A 27 11.85 -3.33 4.51
CA TYR A 27 11.55 -2.04 5.18
C TYR A 27 10.66 -1.04 4.43
N TRP A 28 9.39 -1.43 4.28
CA TRP A 28 8.32 -0.55 3.78
C TRP A 28 7.23 -0.20 4.82
N GLY A 29 7.35 -0.62 6.09
CA GLY A 29 6.18 -0.71 7.00
C GLY A 29 6.02 0.24 8.21
N HIS A 30 6.73 1.36 8.38
CA HIS A 30 6.65 2.11 9.67
C HIS A 30 6.47 3.63 9.53
N TRP A 31 5.47 4.08 8.79
CA TRP A 31 5.30 5.50 8.49
C TRP A 31 4.31 6.22 9.39
N TYR A 32 3.23 5.55 9.75
CA TYR A 32 2.01 6.24 10.17
C TYR A 32 2.02 6.63 11.68
N GLN A 33 3.06 6.24 12.43
CA GLN A 33 3.16 6.42 13.88
C GLN A 33 3.49 7.85 14.39
N ASN A 34 3.70 8.85 13.53
CA ASN A 34 4.16 10.18 13.98
C ASN A 34 3.25 11.34 13.53
N SER A 35 2.13 11.54 14.23
CA SER A 35 1.43 12.82 14.27
C SER A 35 1.25 13.31 15.71
N PRO A 36 2.08 14.25 16.20
CA PRO A 36 1.68 15.16 17.27
C PRO A 36 0.79 16.27 16.66
N ALA A 37 -0.30 16.60 17.36
CA ALA A 37 -1.20 17.69 17.03
C ALA A 37 -0.62 19.05 17.49
N GLU A 38 -0.92 20.11 16.71
CA GLU A 38 -0.79 21.57 16.99
C GLU A 38 0.66 22.12 17.08
N GLU A 39 1.06 23.27 16.51
CA GLU A 39 0.40 24.59 16.34
C GLU A 39 0.85 25.30 15.02
N ALA A 40 0.04 26.26 14.54
CA ALA A 40 0.41 27.32 13.59
C ALA A 40 -0.47 28.56 13.87
N PRO A 41 -0.22 29.78 13.35
CA PRO A 41 1.00 30.36 12.75
C PRO A 41 1.38 31.77 13.29
N GLY A 42 2.62 32.21 13.05
CA GLY A 42 3.06 33.61 13.18
C GLY A 42 3.39 34.23 11.83
N GLY A 43 2.68 35.30 11.46
CA GLY A 43 2.80 36.06 10.21
C GLY A 43 3.95 37.09 10.12
N PRO A 44 3.96 37.97 9.10
CA PRO A 44 5.14 38.24 8.27
C PRO A 44 5.82 39.60 8.50
N LYS A 45 7.04 39.77 7.94
CA LYS A 45 7.65 41.10 7.72
C LYS A 45 8.19 41.28 6.30
N ARG A 46 7.81 42.41 5.70
CA ARG A 46 8.17 42.99 4.39
C ARG A 46 9.45 43.82 4.48
N THR A 47 10.19 43.94 3.36
CA THR A 47 10.84 45.16 2.79
C THR A 47 11.23 44.84 1.32
N ARG A 48 10.72 45.49 0.24
CA ARG A 48 11.15 46.74 -0.46
C ARG A 48 12.68 46.92 -0.53
N SER A 49 13.35 47.36 -1.61
CA SER A 49 13.04 47.73 -3.01
C SER A 49 14.40 47.95 -3.74
N ASP A 50 14.36 48.08 -5.08
CA ASP A 50 15.16 48.99 -5.94
C ASP A 50 15.83 48.36 -7.18
N SER A 51 15.53 48.97 -8.32
CA SER A 51 16.20 48.88 -9.63
C SER A 51 17.08 50.12 -9.83
N PRO A 52 17.99 50.17 -10.83
CA PRO A 52 17.57 50.73 -12.12
C PRO A 52 18.25 50.14 -13.38
N ALA A 53 17.67 50.53 -14.50
CA ALA A 53 17.89 50.07 -15.87
C ALA A 53 19.21 50.52 -16.55
N THR A 54 19.57 49.84 -17.65
CA THR A 54 20.19 50.47 -18.83
C THR A 54 19.88 49.72 -20.12
N ARG A 55 19.81 50.47 -21.21
CA ARG A 55 19.23 50.19 -22.53
C ARG A 55 20.37 50.18 -23.56
N LYS A 56 20.38 49.28 -24.55
CA LYS A 56 21.05 49.50 -25.85
C LYS A 56 20.43 48.65 -26.98
N ARG A 57 20.41 49.26 -28.16
CA ARG A 57 19.74 48.89 -29.43
C ARG A 57 20.64 48.08 -30.38
N GLY A 58 19.99 47.46 -31.38
CA GLY A 58 20.54 47.10 -32.71
C GLY A 58 20.75 45.59 -32.85
N LEU A 59 20.39 44.89 -33.93
CA LEU A 59 20.19 45.28 -35.32
C LEU A 59 19.36 44.18 -36.04
N VAL A 60 18.84 44.53 -37.21
CA VAL A 60 17.94 43.78 -38.11
C VAL A 60 18.71 42.77 -38.98
N SER A 61 18.08 41.63 -39.31
CA SER A 61 18.29 40.94 -40.60
C SER A 61 17.04 40.17 -41.03
N VAL A 62 16.88 40.03 -42.35
CA VAL A 62 15.63 39.83 -43.11
C VAL A 62 15.33 38.35 -43.35
N ASP A 63 14.04 38.00 -43.26
CA ASP A 63 13.46 36.70 -43.60
C ASP A 63 13.29 36.50 -45.11
N TYR A 64 13.58 35.28 -45.58
CA TYR A 64 13.17 34.75 -46.88
C TYR A 64 11.82 34.02 -46.73
N SER A 65 10.84 34.45 -47.53
CA SER A 65 9.54 33.78 -47.68
C SER A 65 9.64 32.52 -48.54
N GLN A 66 8.96 31.43 -48.15
CA GLN A 66 7.86 30.81 -48.93
C GLN A 66 7.31 29.53 -48.26
N GLY A 67 6.00 29.56 -47.97
CA GLY A 67 5.03 28.51 -48.28
C GLY A 67 5.08 27.16 -47.55
N SER A 68 4.17 26.97 -46.59
CA SER A 68 3.05 26.01 -46.71
C SER A 68 2.13 26.08 -45.49
N LYS A 69 0.85 26.32 -45.75
CA LYS A 69 -0.22 26.34 -44.73
C LYS A 69 -0.57 24.90 -44.34
N ALA A 70 -0.33 24.53 -43.09
CA ALA A 70 -1.07 23.48 -42.41
C ALA A 70 -1.71 24.10 -41.16
N LYS A 71 -3.04 24.02 -41.08
CA LYS A 71 -3.82 24.43 -39.90
C LYS A 71 -3.50 23.46 -38.77
N GLU A 72 -2.65 23.84 -37.83
CA GLU A 72 -2.58 23.17 -36.54
C GLU A 72 -3.86 23.46 -35.76
N ALA A 73 -4.69 22.43 -35.65
CA ALA A 73 -5.74 22.37 -34.65
C ALA A 73 -5.08 22.49 -33.27
N SER A 74 -5.60 23.41 -32.45
CA SER A 74 -5.23 23.57 -31.05
C SER A 74 -5.43 22.25 -30.31
N SER A 75 -4.34 21.50 -30.12
CA SER A 75 -4.30 20.42 -29.14
C SER A 75 -4.42 21.06 -27.76
N GLY A 76 -5.53 20.78 -27.07
CA GLY A 76 -5.71 21.23 -25.70
C GLY A 76 -4.55 20.71 -24.85
N SER A 77 -3.83 21.62 -24.19
CA SER A 77 -2.81 21.22 -23.23
C SER A 77 -3.49 20.44 -22.11
N SER A 78 -3.29 19.12 -22.08
CA SER A 78 -3.46 18.36 -20.86
C SER A 78 -2.54 19.01 -19.82
N PHE A 79 -3.11 19.61 -18.78
CA PHE A 79 -2.33 20.19 -17.69
C PHE A 79 -1.59 19.05 -16.99
N LEU A 80 -0.32 18.83 -17.36
CA LEU A 80 0.54 17.86 -16.68
C LEU A 80 0.74 18.32 -15.24
N ILE A 81 0.22 17.55 -14.29
CA ILE A 81 0.38 17.83 -12.86
C ILE A 81 1.85 17.73 -12.47
N SER A 82 2.31 18.61 -11.60
CA SER A 82 3.71 18.76 -11.21
C SER A 82 3.83 19.09 -9.73
N MET A 83 5.07 19.09 -9.23
CA MET A 83 5.36 19.47 -7.85
C MET A 83 4.85 20.88 -7.49
N ASN A 84 4.80 21.79 -8.46
CA ASN A 84 4.36 23.18 -8.24
C ASN A 84 2.86 23.29 -7.95
N ASP A 85 2.08 22.27 -8.28
CA ASP A 85 0.64 22.24 -8.06
C ASP A 85 0.28 21.89 -6.61
N PHE A 86 1.26 21.47 -5.80
CA PHE A 86 1.07 21.05 -4.42
C PHE A 86 1.67 22.02 -3.41
N THR A 87 0.99 22.15 -2.27
CA THR A 87 1.54 22.73 -1.04
C THR A 87 1.99 21.59 -0.13
N LEU A 88 3.27 21.58 0.25
CA LEU A 88 3.80 20.60 1.21
C LEU A 88 3.41 21.01 2.63
N LEU A 89 2.73 20.12 3.35
CA LEU A 89 2.24 20.41 4.70
C LEU A 89 3.17 19.80 5.75
N ARG A 90 3.33 18.48 5.75
CA ARG A 90 4.16 17.76 6.72
C ARG A 90 4.69 16.45 6.18
N VAL A 91 5.71 15.89 6.84
CA VAL A 91 6.17 14.52 6.61
C VAL A 91 5.31 13.59 7.45
N ILE A 92 4.69 12.59 6.83
CA ILE A 92 3.87 11.58 7.52
C ILE A 92 4.48 10.18 7.42
N GLY A 93 5.66 10.05 6.81
CA GLY A 93 6.33 8.77 6.63
C GLY A 93 7.75 8.90 6.11
N ARG A 94 8.65 8.01 6.53
CA ARG A 94 10.03 7.95 6.05
C ARG A 94 10.53 6.52 5.99
N GLY A 95 10.63 5.97 4.79
CA GLY A 95 11.27 4.69 4.56
C GLY A 95 12.64 4.75 3.93
N SER A 96 13.18 3.54 3.76
CA SER A 96 14.49 3.31 3.16
C SER A 96 14.57 3.94 1.77
N TYR A 97 13.49 3.85 0.98
CA TYR A 97 13.47 4.29 -0.42
C TYR A 97 12.48 5.42 -0.73
N ALA A 98 11.51 5.64 0.17
CA ALA A 98 10.48 6.66 -0.03
C ALA A 98 10.28 7.56 1.17
N LYS A 99 9.85 8.79 0.89
CA LYS A 99 9.34 9.72 1.88
C LYS A 99 7.87 9.99 1.58
N VAL A 100 7.01 9.89 2.59
CA VAL A 100 5.58 10.18 2.44
C VAL A 100 5.28 11.56 3.04
N LEU A 101 4.69 12.42 2.23
CA LEU A 101 4.34 13.80 2.59
C LEU A 101 2.83 13.97 2.59
N LEU A 102 2.29 14.68 3.58
CA LEU A 102 0.94 15.23 3.48
C LEU A 102 1.00 16.49 2.61
N VAL A 103 0.16 16.54 1.59
CA VAL A 103 0.14 17.64 0.61
C VAL A 103 -1.28 18.13 0.38
N GLU A 104 -1.42 19.40 0.03
CA GLU A 104 -2.66 19.98 -0.48
C GLU A 104 -2.51 20.27 -1.97
N LEU A 105 -3.44 19.78 -2.80
CA LEU A 105 -3.51 20.17 -4.21
C LEU A 105 -4.09 21.59 -4.29
N LYS A 106 -3.30 22.55 -4.78
CA LYS A 106 -3.65 23.99 -4.76
C LYS A 106 -4.95 24.30 -5.49
N LYS A 107 -5.24 23.55 -6.56
CA LYS A 107 -6.41 23.76 -7.44
C LYS A 107 -7.74 23.54 -6.72
N ASN A 108 -7.87 22.47 -5.95
CA ASN A 108 -9.13 22.05 -5.33
C ASN A 108 -9.08 22.01 -3.79
N LYS A 109 -7.94 22.37 -3.19
CA LYS A 109 -7.73 22.38 -1.73
C LYS A 109 -7.89 21.01 -1.07
N ARG A 110 -7.86 19.92 -1.84
CA ARG A 110 -7.94 18.56 -1.30
C ARG A 110 -6.60 18.10 -0.77
N ILE A 111 -6.66 17.33 0.31
CA ILE A 111 -5.50 16.74 0.98
C ILE A 111 -5.20 15.37 0.39
N TYR A 112 -3.93 15.10 0.15
CA TYR A 112 -3.42 13.83 -0.36
C TYR A 112 -2.17 13.41 0.40
N ALA A 113 -1.85 12.12 0.33
CA ALA A 113 -0.52 11.62 0.67
C ALA A 113 0.31 11.58 -0.62
N MET A 114 1.58 11.97 -0.53
CA MET A 114 2.50 11.99 -1.65
C MET A 114 3.71 11.12 -1.29
N LYS A 115 3.78 9.92 -1.88
CA LYS A 115 4.93 9.02 -1.78
C LYS A 115 6.00 9.48 -2.77
N VAL A 116 7.18 9.80 -2.27
CA VAL A 116 8.31 10.34 -3.04
C VAL A 116 9.45 9.34 -3.02
N VAL A 117 9.73 8.72 -4.17
CA VAL A 117 10.82 7.74 -4.36
C VAL A 117 11.99 8.44 -5.05
N LYS A 118 13.22 8.17 -4.61
CA LYS A 118 14.41 8.71 -5.27
C LYS A 118 14.82 7.83 -6.46
N LYS A 119 15.10 8.44 -7.61
CA LYS A 119 15.55 7.71 -8.81
C LYS A 119 16.96 7.12 -8.67
N GLU A 120 17.81 7.70 -7.82
CA GLU A 120 19.14 7.14 -7.51
C GLU A 120 19.07 5.77 -6.80
N LEU A 121 17.88 5.36 -6.38
CA LEU A 121 17.60 4.06 -5.76
C LEU A 121 16.82 3.14 -6.71
N VAL A 122 16.51 3.59 -7.92
CA VAL A 122 15.85 2.84 -8.98
C VAL A 122 16.87 2.72 -10.09
N ASN A 123 17.82 1.82 -9.89
CA ASN A 123 18.99 1.74 -10.75
C ASN A 123 18.86 0.63 -11.77
N ASP A 124 17.89 -0.27 -11.60
CA ASP A 124 17.84 -1.51 -12.34
C ASP A 124 16.53 -1.87 -13.01
N ASP A 125 16.59 -2.83 -13.93
CA ASP A 125 15.40 -3.27 -14.66
C ASP A 125 14.37 -3.84 -13.70
N GLU A 126 14.79 -4.51 -12.62
CA GLU A 126 13.87 -5.02 -11.61
C GLU A 126 13.21 -3.92 -10.78
N ASP A 127 13.95 -2.88 -10.39
CA ASP A 127 13.48 -1.70 -9.67
C ASP A 127 12.49 -0.92 -10.55
N ILE A 128 12.77 -0.84 -11.86
CA ILE A 128 11.88 -0.21 -12.84
C ILE A 128 10.59 -1.03 -12.95
N ASP A 129 10.69 -2.34 -13.13
CA ASP A 129 9.55 -3.25 -13.20
C ASP A 129 8.73 -3.22 -11.90
N TRP A 130 9.40 -3.08 -10.75
CA TRP A 130 8.80 -2.95 -9.43
C TRP A 130 8.00 -1.65 -9.29
N VAL A 131 8.58 -0.51 -9.69
CA VAL A 131 7.90 0.79 -9.73
C VAL A 131 6.71 0.76 -10.69
N GLN A 132 6.85 0.10 -11.84
CA GLN A 132 5.78 -0.06 -12.83
C GLN A 132 4.65 -0.93 -12.29
N THR A 133 4.98 -2.06 -11.65
CA THR A 133 4.04 -2.93 -10.95
C THR A 133 3.29 -2.15 -9.88
N GLU A 134 4.00 -1.41 -9.02
CA GLU A 134 3.37 -0.61 -7.97
C GLU A 134 2.38 0.40 -8.56
N LYS A 135 2.78 1.13 -9.62
CA LYS A 135 1.89 2.05 -10.34
C LYS A 135 0.66 1.35 -10.91
N HIS A 136 0.84 0.19 -11.54
CA HIS A 136 -0.25 -0.55 -12.17
C HIS A 136 -1.25 -1.05 -11.12
N VAL A 137 -0.78 -1.62 -10.01
CA VAL A 137 -1.63 -2.04 -8.90
C VAL A 137 -2.39 -0.86 -8.31
N PHE A 138 -1.74 0.30 -8.14
CA PHE A 138 -2.40 1.55 -7.73
C PHE A 138 -3.54 1.97 -8.67
N GLU A 139 -3.34 1.86 -9.99
CA GLU A 139 -4.37 2.18 -10.98
C GLU A 139 -5.55 1.20 -10.90
N GLN A 140 -5.30 -0.09 -10.69
CA GLN A 140 -6.35 -1.09 -10.48
C GLN A 140 -7.11 -0.88 -9.15
N ALA A 141 -6.40 -0.54 -8.08
CA ALA A 141 -6.92 -0.32 -6.74
C ALA A 141 -7.89 0.87 -6.65
N SER A 142 -7.73 1.87 -7.53
CA SER A 142 -8.40 3.18 -7.46
C SER A 142 -9.93 3.17 -7.55
N ASN A 143 -10.55 2.00 -7.79
CA ASN A 143 -12.00 1.84 -7.86
C ASN A 143 -12.57 0.90 -6.77
N HIS A 144 -11.75 0.43 -5.83
CA HIS A 144 -12.18 -0.44 -4.75
C HIS A 144 -12.22 0.31 -3.41
N PRO A 145 -13.31 0.23 -2.61
CA PRO A 145 -13.47 1.04 -1.39
C PRO A 145 -12.38 0.80 -0.35
N PHE A 146 -11.93 -0.45 -0.23
CA PHE A 146 -10.97 -0.89 0.79
C PHE A 146 -9.51 -0.92 0.33
N LEU A 147 -9.20 -0.25 -0.78
CA LEU A 147 -7.84 -0.09 -1.29
C LEU A 147 -7.53 1.40 -1.43
N VAL A 148 -6.33 1.82 -1.01
CA VAL A 148 -5.86 3.20 -1.21
C VAL A 148 -5.70 3.45 -2.71
N GLY A 149 -6.43 4.45 -3.22
CA GLY A 149 -6.43 4.82 -4.63
C GLY A 149 -5.33 5.81 -5.02
N LEU A 150 -4.97 5.78 -6.30
CA LEU A 150 -4.04 6.72 -6.91
C LEU A 150 -4.81 7.88 -7.55
N HIS A 151 -4.41 9.10 -7.20
CA HIS A 151 -4.88 10.31 -7.86
C HIS A 151 -4.07 10.59 -9.12
N SER A 152 -2.74 10.61 -9.01
CA SER A 152 -1.84 10.95 -10.12
C SER A 152 -0.40 10.57 -9.84
N CYS A 153 0.38 10.32 -10.89
CA CYS A 153 1.83 10.19 -10.80
C CYS A 153 2.55 11.25 -11.64
N PHE A 154 3.70 11.72 -11.15
CA PHE A 154 4.60 12.57 -11.93
C PHE A 154 6.06 12.32 -11.52
N GLN A 155 7.01 12.91 -12.24
CA GLN A 155 8.44 12.74 -11.95
C GLN A 155 9.21 14.03 -12.16
N THR A 156 10.36 14.13 -11.51
CA THR A 156 11.42 15.11 -11.81
C THR A 156 12.65 14.38 -12.33
N SER A 157 13.74 15.10 -12.57
CA SER A 157 15.02 14.49 -12.94
C SER A 157 15.54 13.49 -11.89
N SER A 158 15.23 13.68 -10.61
CA SER A 158 15.79 12.88 -9.51
C SER A 158 14.77 12.08 -8.70
N ARG A 159 13.46 12.25 -8.93
CA ARG A 159 12.42 11.66 -8.08
C ARG A 159 11.18 11.22 -8.85
N LEU A 160 10.51 10.20 -8.32
CA LEU A 160 9.18 9.76 -8.70
C LEU A 160 8.19 10.15 -7.61
N PHE A 161 6.98 10.53 -7.99
CA PHE A 161 5.93 11.00 -7.09
C PHE A 161 4.64 10.26 -7.38
N PHE A 162 4.09 9.62 -6.35
CA PHE A 162 2.76 9.02 -6.35
C PHE A 162 1.88 9.85 -5.43
N VAL A 163 0.85 10.47 -5.98
CA VAL A 163 -0.17 11.20 -5.23
C VAL A 163 -1.33 10.25 -5.01
N ILE A 164 -1.53 9.86 -3.76
CA ILE A 164 -2.49 8.84 -3.33
C ILE A 164 -3.48 9.44 -2.35
N GLU A 165 -4.61 8.75 -2.18
CA GLU A 165 -5.60 9.10 -1.17
C GLU A 165 -4.96 9.24 0.22
N PHE A 166 -5.28 10.33 0.93
CA PHE A 166 -4.92 10.45 2.34
C PHE A 166 -6.02 9.86 3.20
N VAL A 167 -5.72 8.75 3.85
CA VAL A 167 -6.57 8.12 4.86
C VAL A 167 -6.17 8.67 6.23
N SER A 168 -7.11 9.17 7.03
CA SER A 168 -6.82 10.01 8.21
C SER A 168 -6.93 9.33 9.57
N GLY A 169 -7.48 8.12 9.65
CA GLY A 169 -7.88 7.48 10.91
C GLY A 169 -6.81 6.64 11.60
N GLY A 170 -5.55 6.62 11.13
CA GLY A 170 -4.55 5.72 11.71
C GLY A 170 -4.35 4.44 10.92
N ASP A 171 -3.27 3.74 11.23
CA ASP A 171 -3.10 2.33 10.90
C ASP A 171 -3.62 1.43 12.04
N LEU A 172 -3.88 0.15 11.74
CA LEU A 172 -4.42 -0.80 12.70
C LEU A 172 -3.42 -1.15 13.80
N MET A 173 -2.11 -1.02 13.56
CA MET A 173 -1.06 -1.19 14.59
C MET A 173 -1.22 -0.14 15.70
N TYR A 174 -1.42 1.13 15.35
CA TYR A 174 -1.70 2.21 16.29
C TYR A 174 -2.94 1.91 17.15
N HIS A 175 -4.01 1.41 16.53
CA HIS A 175 -5.22 1.04 17.26
C HIS A 175 -5.01 -0.16 18.18
N MET A 176 -4.27 -1.17 17.73
CA MET A 176 -3.93 -2.35 18.53
C MET A 176 -3.08 -2.01 19.75
N GLN A 177 -2.10 -1.09 19.63
CA GLN A 177 -1.30 -0.64 20.77
C GLN A 177 -2.15 0.01 21.88
N ARG A 178 -3.24 0.70 21.52
CA ARG A 178 -4.13 1.37 22.48
C ARG A 178 -5.18 0.42 23.05
N GLN A 179 -5.78 -0.43 22.21
CA GLN A 179 -6.86 -1.33 22.61
C GLN A 179 -6.36 -2.66 23.20
N ARG A 180 -5.09 -3.00 22.98
CA ARG A 180 -4.42 -4.27 23.30
C ARG A 180 -4.97 -5.47 22.55
N ARG A 181 -6.30 -5.64 22.49
CA ARG A 181 -7.00 -6.66 21.70
C ARG A 181 -8.39 -6.16 21.30
N LEU A 182 -8.92 -6.67 20.20
CA LEU A 182 -10.24 -6.33 19.69
C LEU A 182 -11.30 -7.36 20.12
N PRO A 183 -12.56 -6.94 20.33
CA PRO A 183 -13.70 -7.85 20.35
C PRO A 183 -13.82 -8.64 19.05
N GLU A 184 -14.39 -9.86 19.12
CA GLU A 184 -14.54 -10.73 17.94
C GLU A 184 -15.35 -10.08 16.82
N ASP A 185 -16.35 -9.27 17.14
CA ASP A 185 -17.19 -8.58 16.14
C ASP A 185 -16.39 -7.51 15.38
N HIS A 186 -15.48 -6.80 16.06
CA HIS A 186 -14.59 -5.82 15.40
C HIS A 186 -13.56 -6.54 14.52
N ALA A 187 -12.94 -7.60 15.02
CA ALA A 187 -12.01 -8.42 14.24
C ALA A 187 -12.69 -9.04 13.02
N ARG A 188 -13.95 -9.49 13.16
CA ARG A 188 -14.78 -9.99 12.06
C ARG A 188 -15.01 -8.90 11.02
N PHE A 189 -15.46 -7.72 11.44
CA PHE A 189 -15.72 -6.58 10.55
C PHE A 189 -14.48 -6.22 9.71
N TYR A 190 -13.34 -5.95 10.35
CA TYR A 190 -12.11 -5.64 9.64
C TYR A 190 -11.62 -6.80 8.76
N SER A 191 -11.68 -8.04 9.24
CA SER A 191 -11.26 -9.21 8.45
C SER A 191 -12.12 -9.41 7.20
N ALA A 192 -13.41 -9.06 7.24
CA ALA A 192 -14.31 -9.18 6.10
C ALA A 192 -13.92 -8.16 5.01
N GLU A 193 -13.69 -6.90 5.38
CA GLU A 193 -13.30 -5.86 4.44
C GLU A 193 -11.90 -6.10 3.84
N ILE A 194 -10.95 -6.55 4.67
CA ILE A 194 -9.62 -6.97 4.19
C ILE A 194 -9.75 -8.15 3.23
N SER A 195 -10.61 -9.13 3.53
CA SER A 195 -10.84 -10.28 2.64
C SER A 195 -11.41 -9.84 1.29
N CYS A 196 -12.32 -8.87 1.26
CA CYS A 196 -12.83 -8.29 0.01
C CYS A 196 -11.72 -7.59 -0.78
N ALA A 197 -10.86 -6.82 -0.10
CA ALA A 197 -9.72 -6.14 -0.74
C ALA A 197 -8.72 -7.12 -1.35
N LEU A 198 -8.35 -8.19 -0.61
CA LEU A 198 -7.47 -9.24 -1.10
C LEU A 198 -8.08 -10.00 -2.28
N ASN A 199 -9.34 -10.42 -2.17
CA ASN A 199 -10.01 -11.13 -3.25
C ASN A 199 -10.08 -10.29 -4.53
N PHE A 200 -10.34 -8.98 -4.42
CA PHE A 200 -10.33 -8.07 -5.57
C PHE A 200 -8.97 -8.05 -6.29
N LEU A 201 -7.86 -8.08 -5.54
CA LEU A 201 -6.50 -8.16 -6.10
C LEU A 201 -6.24 -9.54 -6.72
N HIS A 202 -6.62 -10.61 -6.03
CA HIS A 202 -6.44 -12.00 -6.50
C HIS A 202 -7.18 -12.26 -7.82
N GLU A 203 -8.42 -11.76 -7.97
CA GLU A 203 -9.20 -11.84 -9.21
C GLU A 203 -8.53 -11.12 -10.40
N ARG A 204 -7.58 -10.23 -10.13
CA ARG A 204 -6.79 -9.49 -11.13
C ARG A 204 -5.37 -10.03 -11.29
N GLY A 205 -5.07 -11.18 -10.70
CA GLY A 205 -3.76 -11.79 -10.80
C GLY A 205 -2.69 -11.06 -10.00
N VAL A 206 -3.08 -10.40 -8.90
CA VAL A 206 -2.18 -9.68 -8.00
C VAL A 206 -2.12 -10.37 -6.64
N ILE A 207 -0.92 -10.75 -6.18
CA ILE A 207 -0.65 -11.19 -4.80
C ILE A 207 -0.11 -9.99 -4.03
N TYR A 208 -0.64 -9.71 -2.84
CA TYR A 208 -0.30 -8.50 -2.08
C TYR A 208 1.02 -8.60 -1.31
N ARG A 209 1.29 -9.75 -0.67
CA ARG A 209 2.57 -10.17 -0.03
C ARG A 209 3.09 -9.34 1.15
N ASP A 210 2.43 -8.24 1.55
CA ASP A 210 2.83 -7.45 2.72
C ASP A 210 1.65 -7.03 3.61
N LEU A 211 0.71 -7.96 3.83
CA LEU A 211 -0.36 -7.76 4.82
C LEU A 211 0.20 -7.82 6.24
N LYS A 212 0.02 -6.72 6.95
CA LYS A 212 0.38 -6.51 8.36
C LYS A 212 -0.43 -5.37 8.95
N LEU A 213 -0.44 -5.25 10.28
CA LEU A 213 -1.19 -4.21 10.99
C LEU A 213 -0.85 -2.79 10.52
N ASP A 214 0.42 -2.48 10.23
CA ASP A 214 0.86 -1.16 9.77
C ASP A 214 0.33 -0.77 8.38
N ASN A 215 -0.03 -1.76 7.55
CA ASN A 215 -0.50 -1.55 6.17
C ASN A 215 -2.03 -1.58 6.03
N VAL A 216 -2.75 -1.74 7.15
CA VAL A 216 -4.22 -1.62 7.19
C VAL A 216 -4.57 -0.28 7.81
N LEU A 217 -4.98 0.69 6.98
CA LEU A 217 -5.40 2.01 7.43
C LEU A 217 -6.90 2.01 7.76
N LEU A 218 -7.33 2.90 8.67
CA LEU A 218 -8.73 3.17 8.92
C LEU A 218 -9.08 4.58 8.41
N ASP A 219 -10.15 4.72 7.65
CA ASP A 219 -10.67 6.02 7.25
C ASP A 219 -11.44 6.73 8.37
N SER A 220 -12.03 7.90 8.08
CA SER A 220 -12.77 8.69 9.06
C SER A 220 -14.04 8.03 9.57
N ASP A 221 -14.60 7.10 8.80
CA ASP A 221 -15.82 6.36 9.13
C ASP A 221 -15.52 5.01 9.79
N GLY A 222 -14.25 4.61 9.82
CA GLY A 222 -13.75 3.40 10.46
C GLY A 222 -13.62 2.20 9.52
N HIS A 223 -13.74 2.39 8.20
CA HIS A 223 -13.54 1.34 7.22
C HIS A 223 -12.06 1.14 6.91
N VAL A 224 -11.68 -0.10 6.57
CA VAL A 224 -10.28 -0.42 6.26
C VAL A 224 -9.89 0.07 4.86
N LYS A 225 -8.64 0.45 4.70
CA LYS A 225 -7.99 0.64 3.40
C LYS A 225 -6.59 0.04 3.43
N LEU A 226 -6.34 -0.94 2.56
CA LEU A 226 -4.98 -1.47 2.37
C LEU A 226 -4.14 -0.44 1.60
N THR A 227 -2.88 -0.29 1.99
CA THR A 227 -1.92 0.63 1.38
C THR A 227 -0.63 -0.09 1.01
N ASP A 228 0.31 0.62 0.39
CA ASP A 228 1.67 0.15 0.12
C ASP A 228 1.76 -1.13 -0.72
N TYR A 229 1.54 -0.97 -2.02
CA TYR A 229 1.58 -2.05 -3.01
C TYR A 229 2.99 -2.42 -3.48
N GLY A 230 4.02 -1.89 -2.81
CA GLY A 230 5.41 -2.14 -3.19
C GLY A 230 5.76 -3.63 -3.23
N MET A 231 5.20 -4.47 -2.35
CA MET A 231 5.51 -5.91 -2.39
C MET A 231 4.64 -6.70 -3.34
N CYS A 232 3.72 -6.10 -4.09
CA CYS A 232 2.80 -6.86 -4.92
C CYS A 232 3.53 -7.67 -6.01
N LYS A 233 2.96 -8.81 -6.39
CA LYS A 233 3.30 -9.52 -7.62
C LYS A 233 2.07 -9.51 -8.51
N GLU A 234 2.20 -8.99 -9.73
CA GLU A 234 1.11 -8.95 -10.71
C GLU A 234 1.34 -9.89 -11.89
N GLY A 235 0.32 -9.99 -12.74
CA GLY A 235 0.39 -10.74 -14.00
C GLY A 235 0.23 -12.26 -13.83
N LEU A 236 -0.23 -12.73 -12.67
CA LEU A 236 -0.47 -14.15 -12.46
C LEU A 236 -1.83 -14.59 -13.03
N ARG A 237 -1.84 -15.70 -13.75
CA ARG A 237 -3.09 -16.40 -14.10
C ARG A 237 -3.48 -17.37 -13.00
N PRO A 238 -4.75 -17.83 -12.97
CA PRO A 238 -5.16 -18.87 -12.03
C PRO A 238 -4.27 -20.11 -12.16
N GLY A 239 -3.58 -20.46 -11.06
CA GLY A 239 -2.64 -21.58 -10.99
C GLY A 239 -1.17 -21.22 -11.22
N ASP A 240 -0.86 -19.99 -11.67
CA ASP A 240 0.51 -19.51 -11.75
C ASP A 240 1.09 -19.28 -10.34
N THR A 241 2.41 -19.42 -10.22
CA THR A 241 3.15 -19.26 -8.96
C THR A 241 4.33 -18.29 -9.12
N THR A 242 4.88 -17.86 -7.99
CA THR A 242 6.12 -17.09 -7.89
C THR A 242 6.96 -17.59 -6.72
N SER A 243 8.23 -17.20 -6.62
CA SER A 243 9.19 -17.77 -5.67
C SER A 243 10.06 -16.73 -4.93
N THR A 244 9.78 -15.43 -5.11
CA THR A 244 10.56 -14.37 -4.44
C THR A 244 10.40 -14.46 -2.92
N PHE A 245 11.49 -14.61 -2.18
CA PHE A 245 11.47 -14.53 -0.72
C PHE A 245 11.23 -13.08 -0.29
N CYS A 246 10.04 -12.79 0.26
CA CYS A 246 9.64 -11.45 0.68
C CYS A 246 8.55 -11.48 1.76
N GLY A 247 8.22 -10.30 2.29
CA GLY A 247 7.23 -10.10 3.34
C GLY A 247 7.85 -9.70 4.67
N THR A 248 7.00 -9.36 5.63
CA THR A 248 7.42 -8.99 6.99
C THR A 248 7.56 -10.25 7.85
N PRO A 249 8.68 -10.50 8.56
CA PRO A 249 9.01 -11.80 9.18
C PRO A 249 7.87 -12.50 9.93
N ASN A 250 7.10 -11.78 10.75
CA ASN A 250 5.98 -12.34 11.52
C ASN A 250 4.79 -12.84 10.67
N TYR A 251 4.67 -12.38 9.43
CA TYR A 251 3.56 -12.69 8.52
C TYR A 251 3.97 -13.59 7.36
N ILE A 252 5.25 -13.94 7.23
CA ILE A 252 5.75 -14.81 6.15
C ILE A 252 5.10 -16.20 6.27
N ALA A 253 4.56 -16.70 5.16
CA ALA A 253 3.91 -18.00 5.10
C ALA A 253 4.92 -19.16 5.11
N PRO A 254 4.56 -20.34 5.63
CA PRO A 254 5.46 -21.49 5.71
C PRO A 254 6.05 -21.92 4.36
N GLU A 255 5.26 -21.86 3.28
CA GLU A 255 5.71 -22.19 1.93
C GLU A 255 6.84 -21.28 1.42
N ILE A 256 6.80 -19.97 1.75
CA ILE A 256 7.89 -19.03 1.42
C ILE A 256 9.17 -19.42 2.19
N LEU A 257 9.05 -19.75 3.47
CA LEU A 257 10.19 -20.15 4.31
C LEU A 257 10.80 -21.49 3.89
N ARG A 258 10.01 -22.37 3.27
CA ARG A 258 10.50 -23.63 2.68
C ARG A 258 11.11 -23.45 1.29
N GLY A 259 11.06 -22.25 0.72
CA GLY A 259 11.51 -21.98 -0.64
C GLY A 259 10.63 -22.64 -1.71
N GLU A 260 9.36 -22.89 -1.39
CA GLU A 260 8.38 -23.42 -2.33
C GLU A 260 7.84 -22.30 -3.22
N ASP A 261 7.49 -22.64 -4.45
CA ASP A 261 6.67 -21.79 -5.30
C ASP A 261 5.30 -21.55 -4.65
N TYR A 262 4.84 -20.31 -4.64
CA TYR A 262 3.62 -19.91 -3.95
C TYR A 262 2.72 -19.02 -4.82
N GLY A 263 1.44 -18.99 -4.46
CA GLY A 263 0.42 -18.14 -5.09
C GLY A 263 -0.28 -17.27 -4.07
N ILE A 264 -1.59 -17.05 -4.25
CA ILE A 264 -2.43 -16.24 -3.36
C ILE A 264 -2.54 -16.77 -1.92
N SER A 265 -2.07 -17.99 -1.66
CA SER A 265 -2.15 -18.66 -0.35
C SER A 265 -1.45 -17.87 0.76
N VAL A 266 -0.40 -17.12 0.41
CA VAL A 266 0.43 -16.38 1.36
C VAL A 266 -0.32 -15.20 1.97
N ASP A 267 -1.23 -14.56 1.22
CA ASP A 267 -2.06 -13.46 1.72
C ASP A 267 -3.11 -13.99 2.71
N TRP A 268 -3.69 -15.16 2.46
CA TRP A 268 -4.63 -15.80 3.38
C TRP A 268 -3.98 -16.25 4.68
N TRP A 269 -2.72 -16.69 4.63
CA TRP A 269 -1.93 -16.94 5.84
C TRP A 269 -1.71 -15.65 6.63
N ALA A 270 -1.25 -14.58 5.97
CA ALA A 270 -1.02 -13.30 6.60
C ALA A 270 -2.30 -12.72 7.23
N LEU A 271 -3.46 -12.91 6.60
CA LEU A 271 -4.76 -12.58 7.19
C LEU A 271 -5.02 -13.38 8.47
N GLY A 272 -4.71 -14.68 8.48
CA GLY A 272 -4.79 -15.51 9.70
C GLY A 272 -3.91 -14.98 10.84
N VAL A 273 -2.69 -14.55 10.54
CA VAL A 273 -1.77 -13.95 11.53
C VAL A 273 -2.35 -12.63 12.05
N LEU A 274 -2.78 -11.74 11.15
CA LEU A 274 -3.37 -10.44 11.50
C LEU A 274 -4.65 -10.61 12.33
N MET A 275 -5.52 -11.56 11.98
CA MET A 275 -6.71 -11.90 12.76
C MET A 275 -6.35 -12.44 14.15
N PHE A 276 -5.32 -13.27 14.25
CA PHE A 276 -4.84 -13.75 15.55
C PHE A 276 -4.39 -12.58 16.41
N GLU A 277 -3.61 -11.65 15.86
CA GLU A 277 -3.15 -10.45 16.58
C GLU A 277 -4.31 -9.58 17.04
N MET A 278 -5.30 -9.32 16.17
CA MET A 278 -6.50 -8.59 16.55
C MET A 278 -7.22 -9.25 17.74
N LEU A 279 -7.38 -10.56 17.71
CA LEU A 279 -8.18 -11.31 18.70
C LEU A 279 -7.42 -11.57 20.02
N ALA A 280 -6.12 -11.87 19.93
CA ALA A 280 -5.30 -12.28 21.06
C ALA A 280 -4.45 -11.14 21.63
N GLY A 281 -4.25 -10.06 20.87
CA GLY A 281 -3.43 -8.91 21.25
C GLY A 281 -1.93 -9.14 21.18
N ARG A 282 -1.49 -10.18 20.48
CA ARG A 282 -0.09 -10.59 20.33
C ARG A 282 0.09 -11.49 19.11
N SER A 283 1.32 -11.60 18.63
CA SER A 283 1.66 -12.52 17.54
C SER A 283 1.33 -13.99 17.91
N PRO A 284 0.89 -14.83 16.96
CA PRO A 284 0.81 -16.29 17.18
C PRO A 284 2.18 -16.94 17.43
N PHE A 285 3.27 -16.23 17.13
CA PHE A 285 4.66 -16.70 17.22
C PHE A 285 5.45 -16.02 18.36
N ASP A 286 4.78 -15.30 19.25
CA ASP A 286 5.36 -14.43 20.30
C ASP A 286 6.21 -15.14 21.39
N VAL A 287 6.51 -16.42 21.20
CA VAL A 287 7.48 -17.19 22.02
C VAL A 287 8.91 -16.65 21.84
N VAL A 288 9.14 -15.86 20.80
CA VAL A 288 10.44 -15.32 20.34
C VAL A 288 10.86 -14.04 21.10
N GLY A 289 10.02 -13.45 21.96
CA GLY A 289 10.35 -12.18 22.66
C GLY A 289 10.36 -12.25 24.19
N SER A 290 9.92 -13.37 24.76
CA SER A 290 9.78 -13.57 26.22
C SER A 290 10.82 -14.54 26.78
N ALA A 291 11.77 -14.98 25.94
CA ALA A 291 12.76 -15.95 26.31
C ALA A 291 13.97 -15.28 26.97
N GLU A 292 14.42 -15.81 28.11
CA GLU A 292 15.69 -15.40 28.74
C GLU A 292 16.90 -15.76 27.85
N ASN A 293 16.72 -16.64 26.85
CA ASN A 293 17.76 -17.07 25.94
C ASN A 293 17.84 -16.15 24.70
N PRO A 294 18.96 -15.42 24.49
CA PRO A 294 19.16 -14.55 23.33
C PRO A 294 19.01 -15.23 21.97
N ASP A 295 19.33 -16.54 21.88
CA ASP A 295 19.23 -17.29 20.62
C ASP A 295 17.78 -17.41 20.14
N GLN A 296 16.81 -17.27 21.05
CA GLN A 296 15.38 -17.33 20.75
C GLN A 296 14.81 -15.98 20.28
N ASN A 297 15.62 -14.92 20.22
CA ASN A 297 15.20 -13.59 19.75
C ASN A 297 15.67 -13.31 18.30
N THR A 298 16.03 -14.36 17.54
CA THR A 298 16.53 -14.25 16.16
C THR A 298 15.43 -14.50 15.12
N GLU A 299 15.59 -13.95 13.91
CA GLU A 299 14.67 -14.22 12.78
C GLU A 299 14.68 -15.70 12.40
N ASP A 300 15.83 -16.36 12.42
CA ASP A 300 15.96 -17.79 12.13
C ASP A 300 15.12 -18.63 13.11
N TYR A 301 15.14 -18.28 14.40
CA TYR A 301 14.30 -18.96 15.39
C TYR A 301 12.81 -18.69 15.16
N LEU A 302 12.43 -17.45 14.80
CA LEU A 302 11.06 -17.14 14.40
C LEU A 302 10.62 -18.00 13.21
N PHE A 303 11.45 -18.12 12.17
CA PHE A 303 11.15 -18.95 11.01
C PHE A 303 10.98 -20.42 11.38
N GLN A 304 11.83 -20.94 12.27
CA GLN A 304 11.66 -22.29 12.82
C GLN A 304 10.33 -22.43 13.57
N VAL A 305 9.93 -21.45 14.37
CA VAL A 305 8.64 -21.43 15.08
C VAL A 305 7.47 -21.47 14.09
N ILE A 306 7.52 -20.64 13.04
CA ILE A 306 6.51 -20.59 11.98
C ILE A 306 6.39 -21.92 11.26
N LEU A 307 7.50 -22.63 11.03
CA LEU A 307 7.52 -23.91 10.34
C LEU A 307 7.04 -25.06 11.25
N GLU A 308 7.55 -25.16 12.47
CA GLU A 308 7.46 -26.40 13.25
C GLU A 308 6.42 -26.33 14.37
N LYS A 309 6.29 -25.19 15.06
CA LYS A 309 5.48 -25.15 16.27
C LYS A 309 3.98 -25.08 15.94
N PRO A 310 3.14 -25.86 16.64
CA PRO A 310 1.69 -25.73 16.51
C PRO A 310 1.21 -24.43 17.17
N ILE A 311 0.37 -23.69 16.47
CA ILE A 311 -0.21 -22.44 16.96
C ILE A 311 -1.29 -22.76 18.01
N ARG A 312 -1.13 -22.20 19.21
CA ARG A 312 -2.06 -22.42 20.33
C ARG A 312 -3.08 -21.28 20.40
N ILE A 313 -4.32 -21.58 19.98
CA ILE A 313 -5.43 -20.62 20.07
C ILE A 313 -5.82 -20.39 21.55
N PRO A 314 -5.93 -19.14 22.02
CA PRO A 314 -6.36 -18.85 23.38
C PRO A 314 -7.75 -19.41 23.70
N ARG A 315 -7.90 -20.02 24.89
CA ARG A 315 -9.19 -20.60 25.36
C ARG A 315 -10.30 -19.56 25.54
N SER A 316 -9.95 -18.29 25.60
CA SER A 316 -10.91 -17.18 25.70
C SER A 316 -11.63 -16.87 24.39
N LEU A 317 -11.14 -17.37 23.25
CA LEU A 317 -11.77 -17.16 21.96
C LEU A 317 -12.89 -18.17 21.73
N SER A 318 -13.93 -17.74 21.02
CA SER A 318 -15.05 -18.60 20.67
C SER A 318 -14.61 -19.75 19.77
N VAL A 319 -15.41 -20.82 19.74
CA VAL A 319 -15.16 -21.96 18.83
C VAL A 319 -15.15 -21.51 17.37
N LYS A 320 -15.95 -20.50 17.02
CA LYS A 320 -16.00 -19.93 15.66
C LYS A 320 -14.70 -19.20 15.31
N ALA A 321 -14.21 -18.36 16.22
CA ALA A 321 -12.93 -17.67 16.05
C ALA A 321 -11.76 -18.66 15.97
N ALA A 322 -11.75 -19.66 16.84
CA ALA A 322 -10.73 -20.70 16.80
C ALA A 322 -10.77 -21.51 15.49
N SER A 323 -11.96 -21.78 14.95
CA SER A 323 -12.13 -22.48 13.67
C SER A 323 -11.55 -21.69 12.50
N ILE A 324 -11.89 -20.39 12.38
CA ILE A 324 -11.40 -19.59 11.24
C ILE A 324 -9.88 -19.39 11.30
N LEU A 325 -9.34 -19.16 12.49
CA LEU A 325 -7.88 -19.04 12.69
C LEU A 325 -7.16 -20.32 12.31
N LYS A 326 -7.67 -21.50 12.69
CA LYS A 326 -7.09 -22.78 12.28
C LYS A 326 -7.15 -22.98 10.76
N GLY A 327 -8.22 -22.53 10.11
CA GLY A 327 -8.37 -22.59 8.66
C GLY A 327 -7.31 -21.76 7.94
N PHE A 328 -7.15 -20.49 8.30
CA PHE A 328 -6.15 -19.61 7.68
C PHE A 328 -4.71 -19.98 8.07
N LEU A 329 -4.48 -20.43 9.30
CA LEU A 329 -3.15 -20.77 9.81
C LEU A 329 -2.79 -22.26 9.59
N ASN A 330 -3.38 -22.88 8.56
CA ASN A 330 -2.94 -24.20 8.12
C ASN A 330 -1.59 -24.06 7.39
N LYS A 331 -0.59 -24.82 7.84
CA LYS A 331 0.78 -24.79 7.29
C LYS A 331 0.87 -25.45 5.91
N ASN A 332 -0.12 -26.25 5.53
CA ASN A 332 -0.28 -26.76 4.17
C ASN A 332 -1.16 -25.77 3.37
N PRO A 333 -0.62 -25.06 2.35
CA PRO A 333 -1.38 -24.08 1.59
C PRO A 333 -2.56 -24.70 0.82
N ILE A 334 -2.50 -25.99 0.44
CA ILE A 334 -3.59 -26.65 -0.30
C ILE A 334 -4.84 -26.83 0.58
N GLU A 335 -4.64 -27.07 1.88
CA GLU A 335 -5.72 -27.27 2.85
C GLU A 335 -6.09 -25.97 3.59
N ARG A 336 -5.44 -24.85 3.25
CA ARG A 336 -5.66 -23.57 3.90
C ARG A 336 -6.97 -22.94 3.43
N LEU A 337 -7.73 -22.39 4.36
CA LEU A 337 -8.96 -21.65 4.06
C LEU A 337 -8.63 -20.51 3.08
N GLY A 338 -9.45 -20.34 2.04
CA GLY A 338 -9.19 -19.35 0.98
C GLY A 338 -8.41 -19.88 -0.23
N CYS A 339 -7.80 -21.07 -0.13
CA CYS A 339 -6.86 -21.56 -1.14
C CYS A 339 -7.43 -22.63 -2.08
N HIS A 340 -8.68 -23.08 -1.87
CA HIS A 340 -9.32 -24.01 -2.80
C HIS A 340 -9.52 -23.32 -4.17
N PRO A 341 -9.08 -23.90 -5.30
CA PRO A 341 -9.02 -23.16 -6.57
C PRO A 341 -10.39 -22.71 -7.11
N GLN A 342 -11.47 -23.40 -6.75
CA GLN A 342 -12.83 -23.07 -7.22
C GLN A 342 -13.70 -22.38 -6.16
N THR A 343 -13.43 -22.60 -4.88
CA THR A 343 -14.32 -22.18 -3.79
C THR A 343 -13.63 -21.30 -2.75
N GLY A 344 -12.34 -20.99 -2.90
CA GLY A 344 -11.53 -20.34 -1.87
C GLY A 344 -12.21 -19.16 -1.17
N PHE A 345 -12.63 -18.14 -1.92
CA PHE A 345 -13.31 -16.98 -1.34
C PHE A 345 -14.74 -17.29 -0.85
N ALA A 346 -15.44 -18.21 -1.52
CA ALA A 346 -16.76 -18.68 -1.07
C ALA A 346 -16.66 -19.41 0.29
N ASP A 347 -15.60 -20.16 0.53
CA ASP A 347 -15.34 -20.87 1.78
C ASP A 347 -15.07 -19.88 2.92
N ILE A 348 -14.39 -18.76 2.64
CA ILE A 348 -14.19 -17.68 3.62
C ILE A 348 -15.52 -17.01 3.98
N THR A 349 -16.30 -16.61 2.98
CA THR A 349 -17.57 -15.88 3.19
C THR A 349 -18.65 -16.74 3.83
N SER A 350 -18.66 -18.05 3.55
CA SER A 350 -19.59 -19.01 4.15
C SER A 350 -19.14 -19.55 5.52
N HIS A 351 -17.90 -19.26 5.94
CA HIS A 351 -17.39 -19.72 7.22
C HIS A 351 -18.23 -19.18 8.40
N VAL A 352 -18.49 -20.02 9.40
CA VAL A 352 -19.38 -19.71 10.54
C VAL A 352 -18.98 -18.50 11.37
N PHE A 353 -17.71 -18.08 11.30
CA PHE A 353 -17.21 -16.87 11.94
C PHE A 353 -17.57 -15.60 11.15
N SER A 354 -17.64 -15.68 9.82
CA SER A 354 -17.94 -14.56 8.93
C SER A 354 -19.40 -14.09 9.07
N GLY A 355 -20.30 -15.00 9.49
CA GLY A 355 -21.71 -14.71 9.68
C GLY A 355 -22.45 -14.47 8.36
N GLN A 356 -23.75 -14.19 8.42
CA GLN A 356 -24.45 -13.63 7.26
C GLN A 356 -23.91 -12.21 7.06
N LEU A 357 -22.99 -12.03 6.10
CA LEU A 357 -22.65 -10.73 5.52
C LEU A 357 -23.85 -10.22 4.68
N THR A 358 -25.05 -10.20 5.26
CA THR A 358 -26.24 -9.65 4.61
C THR A 358 -26.23 -8.16 4.87
N GLY A 359 -25.94 -7.40 3.81
CA GLY A 359 -25.87 -5.95 3.83
C GLY A 359 -27.11 -5.28 4.42
N ASN A 360 -26.85 -4.25 5.22
CA ASN A 360 -27.60 -3.00 5.25
C ASN A 360 -26.93 -2.08 6.30
N SER A 361 -26.14 -1.14 5.79
CA SER A 361 -25.94 0.18 6.40
C SER A 361 -25.40 1.09 5.32
#